data_AF-A0A285JPU4-F1
#
_entry.id   AF-A0A285JPU4-F1
#
_cell.length_a   1.000
_cell.length_b   1.000
_cell.length_c   1.000
_cell.angle_alpha   90.00
_cell.angle_beta   90.00
_cell.angle_gamma   90.00
#
_symmetry.space_group_name_H-M   'P 1'
#
loop_
_entity.id
_entity.type
_entity.pdbx_description
1 polymer ?
#
loop_
_entity_poly.entity_id
_entity_poly.type
_entity_poly.pdbx_seq_one_letter_code
_entity_poly.pdbx_strand_id
1 'polypeptide(L)'
;MKALSLTAAVLPLLVPFAVLAEEKKRGTADHFQWISFHSPSMPGYRTAEMLSSGFVGATVTLSSNSERLNMNDLTIRASRDWLEVRHNPDKGRVILRMVRQPSAEERATTLMLRNNKTGQTQALPFYVNTWLTGAGSIDANATMARARCQRLGASLLTTQEFRTLSRQWFGLSSGYLREMYPGATVFNERAQAGGSFWVHETKALHLHTGVKSTDRGVNTVCKHDYSSRVQDSLS
;
A
#
# COMPACT_ATOMS: atom_id res chain seq x y z
N MET A 1 58.94 -41.55 32.28
CA MET A 1 58.69 -41.88 30.86
C MET A 1 57.55 -42.87 30.76
N LYS A 2 56.78 -42.79 29.65
CA LYS A 2 55.59 -43.57 29.26
C LYS A 2 54.27 -43.06 29.87
N ALA A 3 53.16 -42.94 29.16
CA ALA A 3 52.82 -42.86 27.73
C ALA A 3 51.32 -42.48 27.72
N LEU A 4 50.85 -41.75 26.70
CA LEU A 4 49.44 -41.39 26.53
C LEU A 4 48.54 -42.64 26.48
N SER A 5 47.38 -42.58 27.13
CA SER A 5 46.24 -43.44 26.81
C SER A 5 45.21 -42.64 26.04
N LEU A 6 45.13 -42.90 24.73
CA LEU A 6 44.00 -42.54 23.88
C LEU A 6 42.84 -43.48 24.18
N THR A 7 41.73 -42.95 24.66
CA THR A 7 40.44 -43.66 24.67
C THR A 7 39.75 -43.43 23.34
N ALA A 8 39.73 -44.48 22.50
CA ALA A 8 38.87 -44.56 21.34
C ALA A 8 37.42 -44.76 21.80
N ALA A 9 36.53 -43.84 21.45
CA ALA A 9 35.09 -44.02 21.58
C ALA A 9 34.54 -44.47 20.22
N VAL A 10 34.16 -45.74 20.15
CA VAL A 10 33.30 -46.29 19.11
C VAL A 10 31.88 -45.80 19.38
N LEU A 11 31.29 -45.03 18.46
CA LEU A 11 29.84 -44.86 18.39
C LEU A 11 29.33 -45.22 16.99
N PRO A 12 28.11 -45.77 16.91
CA PRO A 12 27.70 -46.70 15.87
C PRO A 12 27.26 -46.00 14.58
N LEU A 13 27.45 -46.70 13.46
CA LEU A 13 26.78 -46.42 12.19
C LEU A 13 25.26 -46.43 12.40
N LEU A 14 24.63 -45.26 12.32
CA LEU A 14 23.22 -45.14 12.00
C LEU A 14 23.10 -44.77 10.52
N VAL A 15 22.50 -45.71 9.79
CA VAL A 15 22.17 -45.69 8.37
C VAL A 15 21.54 -44.35 7.96
N PRO A 16 21.89 -43.79 6.78
CA PRO A 16 21.25 -42.58 6.29
C PRO A 16 19.82 -42.95 5.90
N PHE A 17 18.86 -42.64 6.77
CA PHE A 17 17.49 -42.49 6.31
C PHE A 17 17.51 -41.34 5.31
N ALA A 18 17.34 -41.73 4.04
CA ALA A 18 16.95 -40.86 2.96
C ALA A 18 15.66 -40.15 3.36
N VAL A 19 15.78 -39.05 4.11
CA VAL A 19 14.86 -37.94 3.96
C VAL A 19 15.37 -37.24 2.71
N LEU A 20 14.90 -37.78 1.58
CA LEU A 20 14.46 -36.95 0.48
C LEU A 20 13.56 -35.90 1.14
N ALA A 21 14.16 -34.78 1.54
CA ALA A 21 13.45 -33.53 1.54
C ALA A 21 13.12 -33.36 0.06
N GLU A 22 11.98 -33.93 -0.32
CA GLU A 22 11.25 -33.52 -1.48
C GLU A 22 11.01 -32.04 -1.22
N GLU A 23 11.97 -31.22 -1.66
CA GLU A 23 11.75 -29.84 -2.02
C GLU A 23 10.44 -29.91 -2.76
N LYS A 24 9.37 -29.54 -2.04
CA LYS A 24 8.04 -29.41 -2.59
C LYS A 24 8.28 -28.58 -3.82
N LYS A 25 8.27 -29.26 -4.98
CA LYS A 25 8.60 -28.70 -6.28
C LYS A 25 7.95 -27.34 -6.25
N ARG A 26 8.74 -26.26 -6.39
CA ARG A 26 8.22 -24.93 -6.74
C ARG A 26 7.34 -25.19 -7.94
N GLY A 27 6.06 -25.40 -7.68
CA GLY A 27 5.13 -25.94 -8.65
C GLY A 27 5.03 -24.86 -9.70
N THR A 28 5.58 -25.15 -10.88
CA THR A 28 5.23 -24.48 -12.14
C THR A 28 5.13 -22.96 -12.01
N ALA A 29 6.29 -22.30 -12.08
CA ALA A 29 6.50 -20.86 -12.30
C ALA A 29 5.49 -19.91 -11.63
N ASP A 30 5.92 -19.23 -10.57
CA ASP A 30 5.21 -18.07 -10.02
C ASP A 30 5.07 -17.00 -11.12
N HIS A 31 3.95 -17.02 -11.84
CA HIS A 31 3.65 -16.06 -12.91
C HIS A 31 3.08 -14.76 -12.33
N PHE A 32 2.69 -14.74 -11.06
CA PHE A 32 2.07 -13.58 -10.44
C PHE A 32 3.08 -12.52 -10.01
N GLN A 33 4.35 -12.88 -9.80
CA GLN A 33 5.44 -11.92 -9.64
C GLN A 33 5.61 -10.97 -10.84
N TRP A 34 5.02 -11.29 -11.98
CA TRP A 34 5.05 -10.49 -13.21
C TRP A 34 3.93 -9.43 -13.27
N ILE A 35 3.13 -9.30 -12.20
CA ILE A 35 2.10 -8.27 -12.07
C ILE A 35 2.73 -7.00 -11.51
N SER A 36 2.73 -5.97 -12.34
CA SER A 36 3.08 -4.61 -11.97
C SER A 36 1.83 -3.85 -11.53
N PHE A 37 1.99 -2.95 -10.56
CA PHE A 37 0.94 -2.12 -10.01
C PHE A 37 1.35 -0.66 -10.23
N HIS A 38 0.39 0.15 -10.67
CA HIS A 38 0.63 1.51 -11.14
C HIS A 38 -0.43 2.44 -10.56
N SER A 39 -0.03 3.50 -9.87
CA SER A 39 -0.95 4.60 -9.58
C SER A 39 -1.11 5.45 -10.84
N PRO A 40 -2.25 6.16 -11.01
CA PRO A 40 -2.47 7.11 -12.11
C PRO A 40 -1.31 8.09 -12.31
N SER A 41 -0.63 8.44 -11.22
CA SER A 41 0.46 9.40 -11.18
C SER A 41 1.86 8.78 -11.32
N MET A 42 2.00 7.44 -11.26
CA MET A 42 3.28 6.74 -11.40
C MET A 42 3.15 5.34 -12.02
N PRO A 43 3.73 5.12 -13.21
CA PRO A 43 3.92 3.78 -13.74
C PRO A 43 5.30 3.23 -13.34
N GLY A 44 5.42 2.45 -12.24
CA GLY A 44 6.60 1.56 -12.07
C GLY A 44 7.25 1.37 -10.69
N TYR A 45 6.51 1.38 -9.58
CA TYR A 45 7.07 1.05 -8.25
C TYR A 45 6.67 -0.34 -7.74
N ARG A 46 7.45 -0.89 -6.80
CA ARG A 46 7.12 -2.15 -6.10
C ARG A 46 5.81 -2.02 -5.31
N THR A 47 5.01 -3.06 -5.36
CA THR A 47 3.59 -2.92 -5.69
C THR A 47 2.62 -3.18 -4.53
N ALA A 48 2.94 -4.07 -3.60
CA ALA A 48 2.09 -4.29 -2.42
C ALA A 48 2.20 -3.13 -1.40
N GLU A 49 3.36 -2.48 -1.33
CA GLU A 49 3.59 -1.34 -0.44
C GLU A 49 2.70 -0.15 -0.79
N MET A 50 2.31 0.02 -2.05
CA MET A 50 1.40 1.11 -2.47
C MET A 50 0.05 1.05 -1.77
N LEU A 51 -0.42 -0.15 -1.39
CA LEU A 51 -1.70 -0.33 -0.70
C LEU A 51 -1.58 -0.14 0.83
N SER A 52 -0.39 0.19 1.34
CA SER A 52 -0.17 0.44 2.77
C SER A 52 -0.64 1.82 3.22
N SER A 53 -0.94 2.72 2.29
CA SER A 53 -1.61 3.97 2.55
C SER A 53 -2.75 4.18 1.57
N GLY A 54 -3.78 4.94 1.95
CA GLY A 54 -4.97 5.04 1.12
C GLY A 54 -5.85 6.23 1.43
N PHE A 55 -6.79 6.47 0.51
CA PHE A 55 -7.87 7.43 0.63
C PHE A 55 -9.03 6.97 -0.25
N VAL A 56 -10.24 7.43 0.02
CA VAL A 56 -11.38 7.14 -0.86
C VAL A 56 -11.06 7.65 -2.26
N GLY A 57 -11.25 6.81 -3.29
CA GLY A 57 -10.92 7.13 -4.67
C GLY A 57 -9.47 6.82 -5.09
N ALA A 58 -8.58 6.46 -4.15
CA ALA A 58 -7.24 5.98 -4.49
C ALA A 58 -7.36 4.75 -5.39
N THR A 59 -6.67 4.78 -6.53
CA THR A 59 -6.83 3.78 -7.59
C THR A 59 -5.47 3.27 -8.03
N VAL A 60 -5.35 1.96 -8.23
CA VAL A 60 -4.14 1.30 -8.73
C VAL A 60 -4.52 0.41 -9.91
N THR A 61 -3.74 0.47 -10.98
CA THR A 61 -3.88 -0.40 -12.15
C THR A 61 -2.85 -1.52 -12.08
N LEU A 62 -3.31 -2.75 -12.20
CA LEU A 62 -2.51 -3.95 -12.34
C LEU A 62 -2.39 -4.30 -13.83
N SER A 63 -1.17 -4.57 -14.26
CA SER A 63 -0.87 -5.05 -15.60
C SER A 63 0.32 -6.00 -15.59
N SER A 64 0.43 -6.85 -16.61
CA SER A 64 1.61 -7.64 -16.86
C SER A 64 2.09 -7.42 -18.29
N ASN A 65 3.40 -7.30 -18.47
CA ASN A 65 4.04 -7.29 -19.79
C ASN A 65 4.63 -8.67 -20.14
N SER A 66 4.36 -9.70 -19.33
CA SER A 66 4.88 -11.05 -19.57
C SER A 66 3.96 -11.81 -20.52
N GLU A 67 4.52 -12.39 -21.57
CA GLU A 67 3.78 -13.31 -22.45
C GLU A 67 3.26 -14.55 -21.71
N ARG A 68 3.84 -14.85 -20.54
CA ARG A 68 3.45 -15.98 -19.69
C ARG A 68 2.29 -15.66 -18.75
N LEU A 69 1.86 -14.41 -18.67
CA LEU A 69 0.76 -13.98 -17.80
C LEU A 69 -0.14 -12.97 -18.52
N ASN A 70 -1.34 -13.42 -18.88
CA ASN A 70 -2.39 -12.52 -19.36
C ASN A 70 -3.34 -12.16 -18.21
N MET A 71 -3.52 -10.85 -17.96
CA MET A 71 -4.41 -10.35 -16.91
C MET A 71 -5.87 -10.77 -17.11
N ASN A 72 -6.30 -11.03 -18.33
CA ASN A 72 -7.66 -11.48 -18.65
C ASN A 72 -7.93 -12.93 -18.21
N ASP A 73 -6.87 -13.72 -18.03
CA ASP A 73 -6.99 -15.09 -17.51
C ASP A 73 -7.06 -15.11 -15.97
N LEU A 74 -6.95 -13.94 -15.32
CA LEU A 74 -6.93 -13.83 -13.87
C LEU A 74 -8.28 -13.38 -13.32
N THR A 75 -8.76 -14.10 -12.31
CA THR A 75 -9.75 -13.58 -11.37
C THR A 75 -9.02 -13.04 -10.16
N ILE A 76 -9.24 -11.77 -9.84
CA ILE A 76 -8.67 -11.10 -8.67
C ILE A 76 -9.82 -10.73 -7.74
N ARG A 77 -9.66 -11.02 -6.45
CA ARG A 77 -10.64 -10.67 -5.41
C ARG A 77 -9.92 -10.08 -4.20
N ALA A 78 -10.51 -9.06 -3.60
CA ALA A 78 -10.10 -8.58 -2.30
C ALA A 78 -10.90 -9.32 -1.21
N SER A 79 -10.26 -9.63 -0.07
CA SER A 79 -10.95 -10.22 1.08
C SER A 79 -11.85 -9.22 1.83
N ARG A 80 -11.80 -7.93 1.47
CA ARG A 80 -12.56 -6.84 2.08
C ARG A 80 -13.23 -6.01 1.00
N ASP A 81 -14.44 -5.54 1.28
CA ASP A 81 -15.32 -4.75 0.41
C ASP A 81 -14.93 -3.26 0.29
N TRP A 82 -14.05 -2.76 1.17
CA TRP A 82 -13.51 -1.41 1.05
C TRP A 82 -12.53 -1.25 -0.13
N LEU A 83 -12.08 -2.35 -0.73
CA LEU A 83 -11.28 -2.39 -1.94
C LEU A 83 -12.08 -3.03 -3.08
N GLU A 84 -12.54 -2.21 -4.01
CA GLU A 84 -13.21 -2.64 -5.23
C GLU A 84 -12.20 -3.17 -6.25
N VAL A 85 -12.51 -4.30 -6.88
CA VAL A 85 -11.73 -4.87 -7.98
C VAL A 85 -12.55 -4.78 -9.27
N ARG A 86 -12.04 -4.04 -10.24
CA ARG A 86 -12.65 -3.90 -11.57
C ARG A 86 -11.75 -4.50 -12.63
N HIS A 87 -12.29 -5.44 -13.40
CA HIS A 87 -11.60 -5.98 -14.56
C HIS A 87 -11.90 -5.09 -15.78
N ASN A 88 -10.86 -4.77 -16.56
CA ASN A 88 -10.97 -4.09 -17.85
C ASN A 88 -10.40 -5.03 -18.93
N PRO A 89 -11.25 -5.94 -19.47
CA PRO A 89 -10.80 -6.97 -20.40
C PRO A 89 -10.17 -6.39 -21.68
N ASP A 90 -10.76 -5.32 -22.20
CA ASP A 90 -10.33 -4.69 -23.46
C ASP A 90 -8.90 -4.12 -23.36
N LYS A 91 -8.53 -3.63 -22.18
CA LYS A 91 -7.19 -3.08 -21.92
C LYS A 91 -6.22 -4.08 -21.30
N GLY A 92 -6.65 -5.31 -21.03
CA GLY A 92 -5.83 -6.32 -20.34
C GLY A 92 -5.36 -5.85 -18.96
N ARG A 93 -6.21 -5.16 -18.21
CA ARG A 93 -5.87 -4.50 -16.94
C ARG A 93 -6.87 -4.81 -15.85
N VAL A 94 -6.42 -4.81 -14.61
CA VAL A 94 -7.29 -4.83 -13.42
C VAL A 94 -7.10 -3.55 -12.65
N ILE A 95 -8.18 -2.96 -12.17
CA ILE A 95 -8.17 -1.72 -11.40
C ILE A 95 -8.62 -2.04 -9.98
N LEU A 96 -7.77 -1.72 -9.01
CA LEU A 96 -8.12 -1.72 -7.60
C LEU A 96 -8.50 -0.30 -7.20
N ARG A 97 -9.65 -0.10 -6.58
CA ARG A 97 -10.11 1.20 -6.10
C ARG A 97 -10.52 1.12 -4.64
N MET A 98 -9.95 1.98 -3.82
CA MET A 98 -10.37 2.12 -2.43
C MET A 98 -11.66 2.94 -2.38
N VAL A 99 -12.77 2.34 -1.94
CA VAL A 99 -14.11 2.93 -2.01
C VAL A 99 -14.61 3.48 -0.69
N ARG A 100 -14.09 2.97 0.43
CA ARG A 100 -14.37 3.48 1.78
C ARG A 100 -13.16 3.30 2.67
N GLN A 101 -13.17 4.02 3.78
CA GLN A 101 -12.21 3.81 4.85
C GLN A 101 -12.38 2.42 5.49
N PRO A 102 -11.32 1.62 5.67
CA PRO A 102 -11.40 0.40 6.46
C PRO A 102 -11.58 0.74 7.93
N SER A 103 -12.31 -0.08 8.68
CA SER A 103 -12.24 -0.05 10.15
C SER A 103 -10.89 -0.58 10.65
N ALA A 104 -10.60 -0.43 11.95
CA ALA A 104 -9.33 -0.85 12.54
C ALA A 104 -9.02 -2.35 12.30
N GLU A 105 -10.04 -3.21 12.33
CA GLU A 105 -9.97 -4.67 12.15
C GLU A 105 -9.90 -5.08 10.67
N GLU A 106 -10.34 -4.20 9.76
CA GLU A 106 -10.35 -4.45 8.32
C GLU A 106 -9.06 -4.04 7.62
N ARG A 107 -8.10 -3.44 8.35
CA ARG A 107 -6.81 -2.98 7.81
C ARG A 107 -5.94 -4.10 7.28
N ALA A 108 -6.04 -5.29 7.90
CA ALA A 108 -5.43 -6.51 7.38
C ALA A 108 -6.34 -7.12 6.31
N THR A 109 -5.79 -7.32 5.12
CA THR A 109 -6.53 -7.76 3.96
C THR A 109 -5.65 -8.57 3.01
N THR A 110 -6.27 -9.32 2.12
CA THR A 110 -5.60 -10.22 1.20
C THR A 110 -6.18 -10.03 -0.20
N LEU A 111 -5.31 -9.83 -1.19
CA LEU A 111 -5.67 -10.01 -2.59
C LEU A 111 -5.50 -11.48 -2.95
N MET A 112 -6.57 -12.09 -3.42
CA MET A 112 -6.62 -13.46 -3.90
C MET A 112 -6.58 -13.44 -5.42
N LEU A 113 -5.55 -14.06 -6.00
CA LEU A 113 -5.37 -14.16 -7.45
C LEU A 113 -5.55 -15.62 -7.85
N ARG A 114 -6.39 -15.86 -8.85
CA ARG A 114 -6.59 -17.18 -9.46
C ARG A 114 -6.36 -17.09 -10.96
N ASN A 115 -5.46 -17.92 -11.47
CA ASN A 115 -5.32 -18.12 -12.90
C ASN A 115 -6.37 -19.16 -13.34
N ASN A 116 -7.31 -18.74 -14.19
CA ASN A 116 -8.42 -19.57 -14.62
C ASN A 116 -8.00 -20.65 -15.64
N LYS A 117 -6.88 -20.46 -16.33
CA LYS A 117 -6.32 -21.47 -17.26
C LYS A 117 -5.59 -22.59 -16.53
N THR A 118 -4.75 -22.24 -15.55
CA THR A 118 -3.89 -23.22 -14.85
C THR A 118 -4.49 -23.71 -13.53
N GLY A 119 -5.52 -23.04 -13.02
CA GLY A 119 -6.09 -23.31 -11.70
C GLY A 119 -5.24 -22.82 -10.53
N GLN A 120 -4.04 -22.27 -10.78
CA GLN A 120 -3.13 -21.80 -9.73
C GLN A 120 -3.70 -20.60 -8.97
N THR A 121 -3.40 -20.54 -7.68
CA THR A 121 -3.85 -19.46 -6.79
C THR A 121 -2.68 -18.87 -6.00
N GLN A 122 -2.70 -17.55 -5.79
CA GLN A 122 -1.78 -16.86 -4.89
C GLN A 122 -2.54 -15.92 -3.94
N ALA A 123 -2.07 -15.88 -2.68
CA ALA A 123 -2.48 -14.91 -1.69
C ALA A 123 -1.43 -13.81 -1.55
N LEU A 124 -1.85 -12.56 -1.69
CA LEU A 124 -1.03 -11.38 -1.43
C LEU A 124 -1.60 -10.64 -0.22
N PRO A 125 -1.16 -10.95 1.00
CA PRO A 125 -1.58 -10.22 2.20
C PRO A 125 -0.92 -8.83 2.22
N PHE A 126 -1.66 -7.84 2.69
CA PHE A 126 -1.15 -6.50 2.93
C PHE A 126 -1.93 -5.81 4.06
N TYR A 127 -1.39 -4.68 4.51
CA TYR A 127 -1.93 -3.97 5.65
C TYR A 127 -1.95 -2.45 5.40
N VAL A 128 -3.12 -1.83 5.61
CA VAL A 128 -3.28 -0.37 5.48
C VAL A 128 -2.84 0.31 6.78
N ASN A 129 -1.66 0.93 6.77
CA ASN A 129 -1.12 1.67 7.90
C ASN A 129 -1.75 3.06 8.03
N THR A 130 -1.88 3.76 6.90
CA THR A 130 -2.22 5.19 6.86
C THR A 130 -3.46 5.39 6.02
N TRP A 131 -4.47 6.06 6.58
CA TRP A 131 -5.65 6.46 5.82
C TRP A 131 -5.81 7.96 5.84
N LEU A 132 -5.94 8.59 4.68
CA LEU A 132 -6.19 10.02 4.60
C LEU A 132 -7.67 10.33 4.69
N THR A 133 -7.98 11.40 5.41
CA THR A 133 -9.33 11.91 5.63
C THR A 133 -9.35 13.44 5.56
N GLY A 134 -10.57 13.98 5.48
CA GLY A 134 -10.86 15.41 5.30
C GLY A 134 -11.48 15.70 3.95
N ALA A 135 -11.57 16.99 3.63
CA ALA A 135 -12.15 17.51 2.39
C ALA A 135 -11.20 18.45 1.62
N GLY A 136 -9.90 18.41 1.95
CA GLY A 136 -8.86 19.26 1.38
C GLY A 136 -9.14 20.74 1.61
N SER A 137 -8.68 21.31 2.72
CA SER A 137 -8.77 22.77 2.93
C SER A 137 -7.45 23.44 2.59
N ILE A 138 -7.50 24.74 2.32
CA ILE A 138 -6.32 25.60 2.40
C ILE A 138 -6.38 26.27 3.76
N ASP A 139 -5.35 26.07 4.58
CA ASP A 139 -5.26 26.68 5.91
C ASP A 139 -4.07 27.65 5.95
N ALA A 140 -4.27 28.82 6.56
CA ALA A 140 -3.30 29.91 6.54
C ALA A 140 -1.99 29.59 7.30
N ASN A 141 -2.06 28.66 8.26
CA ASN A 141 -0.91 28.23 9.04
C ASN A 141 -1.10 26.79 9.59
N ALA A 142 0.00 26.20 10.05
CA ALA A 142 0.01 24.84 10.59
C ALA A 142 -0.87 24.65 11.84
N THR A 143 -1.08 25.70 12.65
CA THR A 143 -1.95 25.63 13.84
C THR A 143 -3.41 25.39 13.43
N MET A 144 -3.90 26.13 12.43
CA MET A 144 -5.24 25.93 11.87
C MET A 144 -5.40 24.56 11.22
N ALA A 145 -4.39 24.12 10.45
CA ALA A 145 -4.37 22.80 9.85
C ALA A 145 -4.46 21.68 10.90
N ARG A 146 -3.68 21.79 11.99
CA ARG A 146 -3.71 20.83 13.10
C ARG A 146 -5.06 20.82 13.81
N ALA A 147 -5.60 21.99 14.16
CA ALA A 147 -6.91 22.11 14.80
C ALA A 147 -8.04 21.54 13.92
N ARG A 148 -7.91 21.64 12.59
CA ARG A 148 -8.84 21.00 11.66
C ARG A 148 -8.76 19.48 11.70
N CYS A 149 -7.55 18.91 11.64
CA CYS A 149 -7.42 17.46 11.73
C CYS A 149 -7.94 16.92 13.07
N GLN A 150 -7.67 17.63 14.18
CA GLN A 150 -8.19 17.25 15.50
C GLN A 150 -9.71 17.21 15.55
N ARG A 151 -10.40 18.17 14.93
CA ARG A 151 -11.88 18.16 14.81
C ARG A 151 -12.43 16.97 14.02
N LEU A 152 -11.61 16.32 13.20
CA LEU A 152 -11.96 15.12 12.45
C LEU A 152 -11.54 13.82 13.18
N GLY A 153 -11.07 13.90 14.44
CA GLY A 153 -10.49 12.75 15.14
C GLY A 153 -9.24 12.21 14.44
N ALA A 154 -8.46 13.12 13.87
CA ALA A 154 -7.33 12.81 12.99
C ALA A 154 -6.12 13.69 13.33
N SER A 155 -4.97 13.34 12.75
CA SER A 155 -3.71 14.06 12.94
C SER A 155 -3.12 14.54 11.61
N LEU A 156 -2.21 15.52 11.65
CA LEU A 156 -1.39 15.82 10.46
C LEU A 156 -0.39 14.69 10.26
N LEU A 157 -0.06 14.39 9.00
CA LEU A 157 1.03 13.46 8.69
C LEU A 157 2.36 14.02 9.19
N THR A 158 3.22 13.15 9.72
CA THR A 158 4.64 13.49 9.87
C THR A 158 5.30 13.67 8.51
N THR A 159 6.44 14.34 8.48
CA THR A 159 7.24 14.51 7.26
C THR A 159 7.57 13.17 6.60
N GLN A 160 7.87 12.14 7.40
CA GLN A 160 8.20 10.81 6.87
C GLN A 160 6.98 10.12 6.26
N GLU A 161 5.83 10.14 6.95
CA GLU A 161 4.59 9.57 6.42
C GLU A 161 4.17 10.29 5.13
N PHE A 162 4.28 11.61 5.10
CA PHE A 162 3.98 12.42 3.93
C PHE A 162 4.87 12.04 2.74
N ARG A 163 6.18 11.87 2.94
CA ARG A 163 7.11 11.46 1.88
C ARG A 163 6.83 10.05 1.37
N THR A 164 6.45 9.13 2.25
CA THR A 164 6.06 7.78 1.84
C THR A 164 4.80 7.80 0.99
N LEU A 165 3.76 8.54 1.43
CA LEU A 165 2.53 8.74 0.68
C LEU A 165 2.79 9.41 -0.68
N SER A 166 3.60 10.46 -0.68
CA SER A 166 4.06 11.17 -1.88
C SER A 166 4.63 10.19 -2.90
N ARG A 167 5.60 9.36 -2.51
CA ARG A 167 6.21 8.36 -3.41
C ARG A 167 5.25 7.27 -3.86
N GLN A 168 4.30 6.85 -3.02
CA GLN A 168 3.36 5.78 -3.35
C GLN A 168 2.28 6.23 -4.34
N TRP A 169 1.73 7.43 -4.12
CA TRP A 169 0.48 7.86 -4.78
C TRP A 169 0.62 9.07 -5.68
N PHE A 170 1.73 9.78 -5.66
CA PHE A 170 1.84 11.03 -6.41
C PHE A 170 3.11 11.07 -7.24
N GLY A 171 4.27 10.69 -6.70
CA GLY A 171 5.54 10.75 -7.41
C GLY A 171 5.76 12.12 -8.05
N LEU A 172 6.51 12.18 -9.15
CA LEU A 172 6.78 13.43 -9.89
C LEU A 172 5.61 13.89 -10.79
N SER A 173 4.36 13.58 -10.42
CA SER A 173 3.19 13.97 -11.22
C SER A 173 2.89 15.47 -11.17
N SER A 174 2.20 15.93 -12.21
CA SER A 174 1.67 17.28 -12.35
C SER A 174 0.16 17.23 -12.65
N GLY A 175 -0.53 18.35 -12.45
CA GLY A 175 -1.99 18.46 -12.68
C GLY A 175 -2.84 18.33 -11.42
N TYR A 176 -4.17 18.37 -11.61
CA TYR A 176 -5.14 18.37 -10.53
C TYR A 176 -5.35 16.97 -9.94
N LEU A 177 -5.37 16.89 -8.61
CA LEU A 177 -5.51 15.62 -7.89
C LEU A 177 -6.86 14.96 -8.17
N ARG A 178 -7.93 15.75 -8.36
CA ARG A 178 -9.27 15.23 -8.67
C ARG A 178 -9.44 14.81 -10.13
N GLU A 179 -8.55 15.20 -11.03
CA GLU A 179 -8.52 14.62 -12.39
C GLU A 179 -7.82 13.25 -12.37
N MET A 180 -6.69 13.14 -11.64
CA MET A 180 -5.98 11.88 -11.48
C MET A 180 -6.76 10.86 -10.62
N TYR A 181 -7.46 11.34 -9.60
CA TYR A 181 -8.26 10.55 -8.67
C TYR A 181 -9.67 11.14 -8.54
N PRO A 182 -10.59 10.86 -9.48
CA PRO A 182 -11.93 11.47 -9.51
C PRO A 182 -12.79 11.25 -8.26
N GLY A 183 -12.56 10.14 -7.55
CA GLY A 183 -13.25 9.83 -6.31
C GLY A 183 -12.59 10.40 -5.04
N ALA A 184 -11.49 11.13 -5.16
CA ALA A 184 -10.68 11.57 -4.02
C ALA A 184 -11.19 12.86 -3.38
N THR A 185 -12.28 12.73 -2.63
CA THR A 185 -12.92 13.82 -1.89
C THR A 185 -12.03 14.41 -0.79
N VAL A 186 -10.94 13.72 -0.44
CA VAL A 186 -9.93 14.21 0.51
C VAL A 186 -9.15 15.43 -0.03
N PHE A 187 -9.21 15.67 -1.33
CA PHE A 187 -8.60 16.82 -1.99
C PHE A 187 -9.69 17.80 -2.46
N ASN A 188 -9.44 19.10 -2.38
CA ASN A 188 -10.30 20.07 -3.05
C ASN A 188 -10.05 20.11 -4.56
N GLU A 189 -10.98 20.75 -5.29
CA GLU A 189 -10.93 20.90 -6.76
C GLU A 189 -9.66 21.59 -7.27
N ARG A 190 -9.03 22.45 -6.46
CA ARG A 190 -7.83 23.20 -6.85
C ARG A 190 -6.54 22.54 -6.39
N ALA A 191 -6.61 21.42 -5.67
CA ALA A 191 -5.43 20.73 -5.17
C ALA A 191 -4.68 20.08 -6.33
N GLN A 192 -3.39 20.34 -6.41
CA GLN A 192 -2.51 19.84 -7.47
C GLN A 192 -1.42 18.96 -6.88
N ALA A 193 -0.88 18.01 -7.67
CA ALA A 193 0.31 17.25 -7.26
C ALA A 193 1.54 18.16 -7.06
N GLY A 194 1.61 19.25 -7.83
CA GLY A 194 2.55 20.36 -7.64
C GLY A 194 2.39 21.10 -6.30
N GLY A 195 1.20 21.01 -5.71
CA GLY A 195 0.77 21.84 -4.59
C GLY A 195 1.43 21.48 -3.26
N SER A 196 1.30 22.41 -2.32
CA SER A 196 1.94 22.36 -1.01
C SER A 196 0.96 21.90 0.06
N PHE A 197 1.46 21.13 1.03
CA PHE A 197 0.64 20.56 2.10
C PHE A 197 1.31 20.70 3.48
N TRP A 198 0.50 20.97 4.50
CA TRP A 198 0.95 21.05 5.88
C TRP A 198 1.29 19.66 6.43
N VAL A 199 2.42 19.57 7.15
CA VAL A 199 2.83 18.41 7.93
C VAL A 199 2.93 18.74 9.42
N HIS A 200 2.94 17.71 10.26
CA HIS A 200 2.93 17.80 11.71
C HIS A 200 4.01 18.71 12.27
N GLU A 201 5.21 18.68 11.69
CA GLU A 201 6.38 19.48 12.09
C GLU A 201 6.27 20.95 11.70
N THR A 202 5.07 21.45 11.42
CA THR A 202 4.76 22.85 11.05
C THR A 202 5.45 23.33 9.76
N LYS A 203 5.78 22.38 8.88
CA LYS A 203 6.38 22.64 7.57
C LYS A 203 5.32 22.47 6.48
N ALA A 204 5.52 23.16 5.36
CA ALA A 204 4.82 22.88 4.13
C ALA A 204 5.74 22.09 3.20
N LEU A 205 5.24 21.03 2.58
CA LEU A 205 5.97 20.21 1.61
C LEU A 205 5.20 20.13 0.29
N HIS A 206 5.90 20.12 -0.84
CA HIS A 206 5.28 19.81 -2.13
C HIS A 206 4.84 18.34 -2.18
N LEU A 207 3.63 18.06 -2.63
CA LEU A 207 3.07 16.71 -2.62
C LEU A 207 3.82 15.75 -3.54
N HIS A 208 4.26 16.18 -4.71
CA HIS A 208 4.95 15.32 -5.68
C HIS A 208 6.41 14.99 -5.29
N THR A 209 7.10 15.88 -4.56
CA THR A 209 8.52 15.66 -4.18
C THR A 209 8.75 15.37 -2.70
N GLY A 210 7.85 15.79 -1.81
CA GLY A 210 8.08 15.78 -0.36
C GLY A 210 9.20 16.73 0.11
N VAL A 211 9.58 17.69 -0.73
CA VAL A 211 10.56 18.75 -0.44
C VAL A 211 9.85 19.96 0.16
N LYS A 212 10.56 20.72 1.00
CA LYS A 212 10.05 21.95 1.62
C LYS A 212 9.52 22.92 0.56
N SER A 213 8.34 23.47 0.84
CA SER A 213 7.70 24.50 0.06
C SER A 213 7.72 25.85 0.78
N THR A 214 7.69 26.93 0.00
CA THR A 214 7.50 28.31 0.45
C THR A 214 6.18 28.93 -0.04
N ASP A 215 5.27 28.12 -0.58
CA ASP A 215 3.99 28.59 -1.11
C ASP A 215 3.08 29.13 -0.01
N ARG A 216 2.22 30.10 -0.38
CA ARG A 216 1.24 30.70 0.53
C ARG A 216 -0.10 29.95 0.56
N GLY A 217 -0.41 29.17 -0.48
CA GLY A 217 -1.63 28.36 -0.58
C GLY A 217 -1.38 26.91 -0.17
N VAL A 218 -1.27 26.66 1.13
CA VAL A 218 -0.91 25.32 1.65
C VAL A 218 -2.17 24.53 2.03
N ASN A 219 -2.31 23.38 1.39
CA ASN A 219 -3.42 22.45 1.60
C ASN A 219 -3.25 21.67 2.90
N THR A 220 -4.35 21.17 3.43
CA THR A 220 -4.39 20.29 4.59
C THR A 220 -5.04 18.98 4.22
N VAL A 221 -4.35 17.89 4.54
CA VAL A 221 -4.88 16.54 4.54
C VAL A 221 -4.53 15.88 5.87
N CYS A 222 -5.47 15.11 6.40
CA CYS A 222 -5.35 14.53 7.73
C CYS A 222 -5.15 13.01 7.62
N LYS A 223 -4.37 12.44 8.53
CA LYS A 223 -4.27 11.01 8.77
C LYS A 223 -5.29 10.61 9.83
N HIS A 224 -6.16 9.67 9.49
CA HIS A 224 -7.08 9.10 10.45
C HIS A 224 -6.34 8.31 11.54
N ASP A 225 -6.78 8.50 12.79
CA ASP A 225 -6.20 7.83 13.95
C ASP A 225 -7.06 6.62 14.37
N TYR A 226 -6.58 5.43 14.00
CA TYR A 226 -7.25 4.15 14.31
C TYR A 226 -7.27 3.78 15.81
N SER A 227 -6.49 4.47 16.64
CA SER A 227 -6.40 4.23 18.09
C SER A 227 -7.58 4.80 18.89
N SER A 228 -8.43 5.62 18.26
CA SER A 228 -9.50 6.38 18.94
C SER A 228 -10.75 5.58 19.32
N ARG A 229 -10.88 4.30 18.92
CA ARG A 229 -12.12 3.50 19.15
C ARG A 229 -12.07 2.49 20.29
N VAL A 230 -11.02 2.49 21.12
CA VAL A 230 -10.94 1.59 22.29
C VAL A 230 -11.62 2.20 23.54
N GLN A 231 -12.04 3.47 23.50
CA GLN A 231 -12.59 4.16 24.67
C GLN A 231 -14.13 4.22 24.76
N ASP A 232 -14.86 4.03 23.66
CA ASP A 232 -16.33 4.16 23.67
C ASP A 232 -17.07 2.82 23.91
N SER A 233 -16.35 1.72 24.15
CA SER A 233 -16.94 0.41 24.51
C SER A 233 -16.77 0.04 25.99
N LEU A 234 -16.31 0.98 26.82
CA LEU A 234 -16.11 0.79 28.26
C LEU A 234 -16.70 1.92 29.13
N SER A 235 -17.73 2.64 28.64
CA SER A 235 -18.53 3.56 29.47
C SER A 235 -19.96 3.08 29.61
#